data_AF-A0A356B2W3-F1
#
_entry.id   AF-A0A356B2W3-F1
#
_cell.length_a   1.000
_cell.length_b   1.000
_cell.length_c   1.000
_cell.angle_alpha   90.00
_cell.angle_beta   90.00
_cell.angle_gamma   90.00
#
_symmetry.space_group_name_H-M   'P 1'
#
loop_
_entity.id
_entity.type
_entity.pdbx_description
1 polymer ?
#
loop_
_entity_poly.entity_id
_entity_poly.type
_entity_poly.pdbx_seq_one_letter_code
_entity_poly.pdbx_strand_id
1 'polypeptide(L)'
;MKKLSLLLSVLLLFTMVSCTQSSEQQPVDSSITTTTQVTTTKPQTTTKADPPTTTTKATVTEPVNPFANHLEITYLTRFCDNYEEGRWDEKELEEKFNIDLKVWNIDAYSAEQCTMMAAAGDWADTGYVNGYDPVRAYNEGLTRNITLDQIRTKLPEYYSILESNPIGFQFNLIPEEPDTYYGISFCYAMNNYWYHVNCFRLDWLENVGYGIDDLTEVKLSYEGLSQAAEDTIFLSNHIFSFDEFTDIMRAFTEDDPDGNG
;
A
#
# COMPACT_ATOMS: atom_id res chain seq x y z
N MET A 1 -13.45 -50.30 -15.82
CA MET A 1 -13.91 -48.90 -15.90
C MET A 1 -15.32 -48.66 -15.32
N LYS A 2 -16.36 -49.44 -15.63
CA LYS A 2 -17.71 -49.24 -15.03
C LYS A 2 -17.83 -49.48 -13.51
N LYS A 3 -16.95 -50.30 -12.90
CA LYS A 3 -16.96 -50.54 -11.44
C LYS A 3 -16.17 -49.51 -10.62
N LEU A 4 -15.30 -48.73 -11.26
CA LEU A 4 -14.51 -47.67 -10.59
C LEU A 4 -15.31 -46.36 -10.50
N SER A 5 -16.13 -46.09 -11.52
CA SER A 5 -17.04 -44.93 -11.54
C SER A 5 -18.16 -45.07 -10.51
N LEU A 6 -18.67 -46.28 -10.25
CA LEU A 6 -19.70 -46.53 -9.24
C LEU A 6 -19.15 -46.35 -7.80
N LEU A 7 -17.87 -46.69 -7.57
CA LEU A 7 -17.23 -46.52 -6.27
C LEU A 7 -16.96 -45.04 -5.94
N LEU A 8 -16.62 -44.24 -6.97
CA LEU A 8 -16.41 -42.79 -6.83
C LEU A 8 -17.73 -42.04 -6.58
N SER A 9 -18.84 -42.49 -7.16
CA SER A 9 -20.17 -41.91 -6.92
C SER A 9 -20.71 -42.20 -5.52
N VAL A 10 -20.38 -43.34 -4.92
CA VAL A 10 -20.81 -43.70 -3.55
C VAL A 10 -19.97 -42.97 -2.50
N LEU A 11 -18.71 -42.63 -2.78
CA LEU A 11 -17.85 -41.86 -1.88
C LEU A 11 -18.22 -40.37 -1.83
N LEU A 12 -18.76 -39.81 -2.93
CA LEU A 12 -19.21 -38.41 -3.00
C LEU A 12 -20.55 -38.15 -2.31
N LEU A 13 -21.33 -39.19 -2.00
CA LEU A 13 -22.66 -39.06 -1.37
C LEU A 13 -22.61 -39.00 0.16
N PHE A 14 -21.43 -39.11 0.78
CA PHE A 14 -21.26 -39.10 2.24
C PHE A 14 -20.74 -37.78 2.83
N THR A 15 -20.54 -36.73 2.02
CA THR A 15 -20.00 -35.43 2.50
C THR A 15 -21.07 -34.35 2.70
N MET A 16 -22.36 -34.69 2.65
CA MET A 16 -23.46 -33.72 2.79
C MET A 16 -24.50 -34.12 3.84
N VAL A 17 -24.08 -34.43 5.07
CA VAL A 17 -24.97 -34.38 6.26
C VAL A 17 -24.14 -34.08 7.51
N SER A 18 -24.02 -32.81 7.90
CA SER A 18 -23.96 -32.45 9.31
C SER A 18 -24.22 -30.96 9.50
N CYS A 19 -25.50 -30.60 9.64
CA CYS A 19 -25.96 -29.43 10.37
C CYS A 19 -27.45 -29.61 10.62
N THR A 20 -27.81 -30.14 11.79
CA THR A 20 -29.07 -29.78 12.49
C THR A 20 -29.12 -30.47 13.85
N GLN A 21 -28.91 -29.69 14.91
CA GLN A 21 -29.73 -29.76 16.11
C GLN A 21 -29.88 -28.33 16.64
N SER A 22 -30.96 -27.68 16.23
CA SER A 22 -31.55 -26.57 16.98
C SER A 22 -32.61 -27.16 17.90
N SER A 23 -32.54 -26.80 19.18
CA SER A 23 -33.67 -26.86 20.10
C SER A 23 -33.72 -25.55 20.88
N GLU A 24 -34.73 -24.76 20.53
CA GLU A 24 -35.51 -23.77 21.27
C GLU A 24 -34.87 -22.70 22.17
N GLN A 25 -35.32 -21.47 21.91
CA GLN A 25 -35.13 -20.19 22.60
C GLN A 25 -36.36 -19.97 23.51
N GLN A 26 -36.26 -19.57 24.77
CA GLN A 26 -36.23 -18.18 25.31
C GLN A 26 -36.49 -18.24 26.85
N PRO A 27 -36.59 -17.13 27.62
CA PRO A 27 -35.55 -16.17 27.97
C PRO A 27 -35.53 -15.89 29.50
N VAL A 28 -34.39 -15.58 30.15
CA VAL A 28 -34.44 -14.79 31.41
C VAL A 28 -33.20 -13.92 31.55
N ASP A 29 -33.50 -12.65 31.78
CA ASP A 29 -32.65 -11.50 32.08
C ASP A 29 -31.92 -11.61 33.44
N SER A 30 -31.03 -10.66 33.67
CA SER A 30 -30.47 -10.23 34.98
C SER A 30 -29.21 -10.91 35.52
N SER A 31 -28.10 -10.19 35.33
CA SER A 31 -27.09 -9.80 36.33
C SER A 31 -27.02 -10.60 37.64
N ILE A 32 -25.88 -11.24 37.91
CA ILE A 32 -25.45 -11.55 39.28
C ILE A 32 -23.99 -11.15 39.50
N THR A 33 -23.88 -10.07 40.26
CA THR A 33 -22.71 -9.63 41.03
C THR A 33 -22.48 -10.59 42.20
N THR A 34 -21.26 -11.10 42.36
CA THR A 34 -20.88 -11.94 43.49
C THR A 34 -20.76 -11.12 44.77
N THR A 35 -21.56 -11.51 45.76
CA THR A 35 -21.61 -10.97 47.12
C THR A 35 -20.57 -11.66 47.99
N THR A 36 -19.74 -10.91 48.72
CA THR A 36 -18.98 -11.42 49.88
C THR A 36 -19.36 -10.63 51.12
N GLN A 37 -19.62 -11.38 52.19
CA GLN A 37 -20.21 -10.99 53.46
C GLN A 37 -19.44 -9.88 54.21
N VAL A 38 -20.22 -9.05 54.89
CA VAL A 38 -19.79 -8.07 55.89
C VAL A 38 -19.86 -8.70 57.28
N THR A 39 -18.79 -8.54 58.07
CA THR A 39 -18.85 -8.63 59.54
C THR A 39 -18.28 -7.34 60.13
N THR A 40 -19.04 -6.75 61.04
CA THR A 40 -18.96 -5.39 61.59
C THR A 40 -18.02 -5.28 62.78
N THR A 41 -17.23 -4.20 62.91
CA THR A 41 -16.91 -3.56 64.22
C THR A 41 -16.55 -2.07 64.00
N LYS A 42 -17.10 -1.18 64.85
CA LYS A 42 -17.07 0.29 64.83
C LYS A 42 -15.75 0.88 65.41
N PRO A 43 -15.49 2.21 65.39
CA PRO A 43 -14.21 2.81 65.01
C PRO A 43 -13.40 3.33 66.21
N GLN A 44 -12.09 3.53 66.03
CA GLN A 44 -11.32 4.38 66.93
C GLN A 44 -10.30 5.23 66.16
N THR A 45 -10.50 6.54 66.30
CA THR A 45 -9.74 7.65 65.73
C THR A 45 -8.38 7.77 66.41
N THR A 46 -7.28 7.92 65.66
CA THR A 46 -6.16 8.82 66.01
C THR A 46 -5.23 9.10 64.83
N THR A 47 -5.10 10.40 64.56
CA THR A 47 -3.90 11.15 64.16
C THR A 47 -3.33 10.98 62.73
N LYS A 48 -3.43 12.10 62.03
CA LYS A 48 -2.89 12.49 60.72
C LYS A 48 -1.36 12.36 60.67
N ALA A 49 -0.84 11.70 59.64
CA ALA A 49 0.53 11.84 59.14
C ALA A 49 0.44 12.13 57.64
N ASP A 50 1.19 13.12 57.17
CA ASP A 50 1.22 13.51 55.75
C ASP A 50 1.73 12.36 54.86
N PRO A 51 1.23 12.24 53.62
CA PRO A 51 1.63 11.16 52.72
C PRO A 51 3.10 11.33 52.28
N PRO A 52 3.89 10.23 52.20
CA PRO A 52 5.18 10.30 51.55
C PRO A 52 5.00 10.45 50.05
N THR A 53 5.51 11.56 49.50
CA THR A 53 5.62 11.80 48.06
C THR A 53 6.46 10.69 47.44
N THR A 54 5.80 9.71 46.84
CA THR A 54 6.47 8.66 46.06
C THR A 54 6.74 9.23 44.68
N THR A 55 7.96 9.71 44.46
CA THR A 55 8.47 10.05 43.13
C THR A 55 8.63 8.76 42.35
N THR A 56 7.64 8.41 41.52
CA THR A 56 7.74 7.34 40.54
C THR A 56 8.83 7.72 39.54
N LYS A 57 10.00 7.11 39.69
CA LYS A 57 11.09 7.19 38.72
C LYS A 57 10.56 6.61 37.40
N ALA A 58 10.54 7.41 36.34
CA ALA A 58 10.23 6.92 35.01
C ALA A 58 11.23 5.80 34.67
N THR A 59 10.71 4.59 34.46
CA THR A 59 11.48 3.52 33.83
C THR A 59 11.77 3.97 32.40
N VAL A 60 12.99 4.40 32.14
CA VAL A 60 13.51 4.58 30.79
C VAL A 60 13.64 3.17 30.24
N THR A 61 12.64 2.72 29.47
CA THR A 61 12.77 1.53 28.64
C THR A 61 13.86 1.85 27.62
N GLU A 62 15.00 1.16 27.68
CA GLU A 62 16.01 1.28 26.64
C GLU A 62 15.36 0.97 25.28
N PRO A 63 15.70 1.71 24.22
CA PRO A 63 15.19 1.40 22.89
C PRO A 63 15.64 0.00 22.53
N VAL A 64 14.70 -0.94 22.45
CA VAL A 64 14.94 -2.29 21.93
C VAL A 64 15.47 -2.11 20.51
N ASN A 65 16.74 -2.45 20.27
CA ASN A 65 17.31 -2.40 18.94
C ASN A 65 16.48 -3.35 18.05
N PRO A 66 15.72 -2.83 17.06
CA PRO A 66 14.85 -3.66 16.24
C PRO A 66 15.64 -4.64 15.35
N PHE A 67 16.95 -4.42 15.21
CA PHE A 67 17.89 -5.21 14.42
C PHE A 67 18.83 -6.06 15.29
N ALA A 68 18.52 -6.24 16.59
CA ALA A 68 19.34 -7.08 17.47
C ALA A 68 19.39 -8.55 17.00
N ASN A 69 18.34 -8.99 16.31
CA ASN A 69 18.30 -10.30 15.66
C ASN A 69 18.50 -10.09 14.15
N HIS A 70 19.35 -10.92 13.56
CA HIS A 70 19.46 -11.01 12.11
C HIS A 70 18.19 -11.68 11.57
N LEU A 71 17.47 -11.00 10.69
CA LEU A 71 16.18 -11.45 10.15
C LEU A 71 16.29 -11.78 8.68
N GLU A 72 15.70 -12.88 8.25
CA GLU A 72 15.42 -13.15 6.84
C GLU A 72 14.08 -12.49 6.48
N ILE A 73 14.03 -11.76 5.37
CA ILE A 73 12.83 -11.08 4.86
C ILE A 73 12.63 -11.48 3.41
N THR A 74 11.50 -12.10 3.11
CA THR A 74 11.10 -12.43 1.75
C THR A 74 10.46 -11.23 1.05
N TYR A 75 10.85 -10.96 -0.18
CA TYR A 75 10.40 -9.80 -0.94
C TYR A 75 9.97 -10.17 -2.36
N LEU A 76 8.72 -9.84 -2.71
CA LEU A 76 8.22 -9.96 -4.08
C LEU A 76 8.07 -8.59 -4.71
N THR A 77 9.01 -8.18 -5.55
CA THR A 77 9.00 -6.87 -6.23
C THR A 77 8.65 -7.00 -7.71
N ARG A 78 8.26 -5.90 -8.34
CA ARG A 78 8.14 -5.85 -9.80
C ARG A 78 9.53 -6.02 -10.44
N PHE A 79 9.58 -6.65 -11.62
CA PHE A 79 10.80 -6.87 -12.42
C PHE A 79 11.86 -7.77 -11.75
N CYS A 80 11.44 -8.74 -10.93
CA CYS A 80 12.35 -9.70 -10.28
C CYS A 80 12.52 -11.03 -11.04
N ASP A 81 11.89 -11.20 -12.21
CA ASP A 81 12.01 -12.37 -13.07
C ASP A 81 13.45 -12.61 -13.57
N ASN A 82 14.24 -11.53 -13.67
CA ASN A 82 15.66 -11.57 -14.00
C ASN A 82 16.54 -11.14 -12.82
N TYR A 83 16.04 -11.30 -11.59
CA TYR A 83 16.81 -10.97 -10.38
C TYR A 83 18.04 -11.87 -10.25
N GLU A 84 19.15 -11.26 -9.84
CA GLU A 84 20.42 -11.92 -9.53
C GLU A 84 20.79 -11.59 -8.08
N GLU A 85 21.07 -12.62 -7.27
CA GLU A 85 21.38 -12.47 -5.84
C GLU A 85 22.69 -11.71 -5.60
N GLY A 86 22.72 -10.89 -4.54
CA GLY A 86 23.93 -10.21 -4.09
C GLY A 86 24.35 -9.03 -4.96
N ARG A 87 23.40 -8.36 -5.62
CA ARG A 87 23.63 -7.04 -6.20
C ARG A 87 24.03 -6.03 -5.12
N TRP A 88 24.66 -4.94 -5.53
CA TRP A 88 25.23 -3.95 -4.60
C TRP A 88 24.16 -3.26 -3.75
N ASP A 89 22.99 -3.00 -4.33
CA ASP A 89 21.84 -2.33 -3.71
C ASP A 89 21.18 -3.20 -2.64
N GLU A 90 21.06 -4.51 -2.89
CA GLU A 90 20.63 -5.50 -1.92
C GLU A 90 21.59 -5.58 -0.73
N LYS A 91 22.90 -5.78 -1.00
CA LYS A 91 23.92 -5.88 0.05
C LYS A 91 24.01 -4.64 0.93
N GLU A 92 23.85 -3.45 0.34
CA GLU A 92 23.82 -2.21 1.10
C GLU A 92 22.65 -2.18 2.10
N LEU A 93 21.46 -2.66 1.70
CA LEU A 93 20.30 -2.75 2.58
C LEU A 93 20.48 -3.82 3.66
N GLU A 94 21.00 -4.99 3.30
CA GLU A 94 21.29 -6.09 4.23
C GLU A 94 22.28 -5.68 5.32
N GLU A 95 23.39 -5.05 4.94
CA GLU A 95 24.39 -4.53 5.88
C GLU A 95 23.81 -3.43 6.78
N LYS A 96 23.05 -2.50 6.20
CA LYS A 96 22.47 -1.35 6.91
C LYS A 96 21.45 -1.77 7.96
N PHE A 97 20.60 -2.73 7.63
CA PHE A 97 19.50 -3.16 8.48
C PHE A 97 19.77 -4.46 9.23
N ASN A 98 20.93 -5.09 9.03
CA ASN A 98 21.26 -6.40 9.59
C ASN A 98 20.18 -7.45 9.27
N ILE A 99 19.82 -7.55 7.99
CA ILE A 99 18.83 -8.50 7.47
C ILE A 99 19.43 -9.32 6.31
N ASP A 100 18.77 -10.41 5.95
CA ASP A 100 18.96 -11.17 4.72
C ASP A 100 17.71 -10.99 3.85
N LEU A 101 17.85 -10.40 2.66
CA LEU A 101 16.74 -10.04 1.79
C LEU A 101 16.55 -11.10 0.70
N LYS A 102 15.55 -11.97 0.86
CA LYS A 102 15.24 -13.03 -0.10
C LYS A 102 14.24 -12.55 -1.15
N VAL A 103 14.75 -12.05 -2.27
CA VAL A 103 13.92 -11.67 -3.41
C VAL A 103 13.44 -12.92 -4.16
N TRP A 104 12.13 -13.08 -4.28
CA TRP A 104 11.55 -14.22 -4.99
C TRP A 104 11.63 -14.01 -6.50
N ASN A 105 12.13 -15.02 -7.21
CA ASN A 105 12.16 -15.02 -8.68
C ASN A 105 10.84 -15.57 -9.23
N ILE A 106 9.75 -14.85 -8.95
CA ILE A 106 8.39 -15.11 -9.44
C ILE A 106 7.98 -13.89 -10.26
N ASP A 107 7.35 -14.09 -11.42
CA ASP A 107 6.83 -12.95 -12.18
C ASP A 107 5.66 -12.31 -11.42
N ALA A 108 5.97 -11.25 -10.66
CA ALA A 108 5.01 -10.48 -9.90
C ALA A 108 3.96 -9.79 -10.78
N TYR A 109 4.08 -9.78 -12.12
CA TYR A 109 3.03 -9.33 -13.04
C TYR A 109 2.09 -10.45 -13.48
N SER A 110 2.47 -11.72 -13.30
CA SER A 110 1.59 -12.84 -13.61
C SER A 110 0.63 -13.11 -12.46
N ALA A 111 -0.61 -12.64 -12.62
CA ALA A 111 -1.67 -12.89 -11.64
C ALA A 111 -1.92 -14.40 -11.42
N GLU A 112 -1.70 -15.23 -12.43
CA GLU A 112 -1.78 -16.69 -12.34
C GLU A 112 -0.68 -17.24 -11.42
N GLN A 113 0.58 -16.85 -11.64
CA GLN A 113 1.69 -17.30 -10.79
C GLN A 113 1.52 -16.82 -9.34
N CYS A 114 1.15 -15.56 -9.13
CA CYS A 114 0.87 -15.02 -7.80
C CYS A 114 -0.29 -15.74 -7.11
N THR A 115 -1.35 -16.10 -7.83
CA THR A 115 -2.48 -16.87 -7.27
C THR A 115 -2.08 -18.29 -6.92
N MET A 116 -1.26 -18.96 -7.74
CA MET A 116 -0.76 -20.29 -7.43
C MET A 116 0.15 -20.29 -6.21
N MET A 117 1.03 -19.30 -6.10
CA MET A 117 1.90 -19.07 -4.94
C MET A 117 1.07 -18.89 -3.66
N ALA A 118 0.11 -17.96 -3.66
CA ALA A 118 -0.77 -17.73 -2.52
C ALA A 118 -1.61 -18.97 -2.17
N ALA A 119 -2.13 -19.71 -3.16
CA ALA A 119 -2.90 -20.93 -2.94
C ALA A 119 -2.06 -22.10 -2.39
N ALA A 120 -0.75 -22.11 -2.65
CA ALA A 120 0.19 -23.05 -2.06
C ALA A 120 0.50 -22.74 -0.58
N GLY A 121 0.05 -21.58 -0.09
CA GLY A 121 0.37 -21.07 1.25
C GLY A 121 1.64 -20.22 1.30
N ASP A 122 2.24 -19.93 0.15
CA ASP A 122 3.42 -19.09 0.06
C ASP A 122 3.00 -17.61 -0.07
N TRP A 123 3.46 -16.77 0.86
CA TRP A 123 3.22 -15.33 0.83
C TRP A 123 4.47 -14.60 1.30
N ALA A 124 4.94 -13.63 0.51
CA ALA A 124 6.12 -12.86 0.86
C ALA A 124 5.85 -11.91 2.04
N ASP A 125 6.85 -11.63 2.86
CA ASP A 125 6.74 -10.72 4.01
C ASP A 125 6.33 -9.31 3.60
N THR A 126 6.79 -8.88 2.42
CA THR A 126 6.42 -7.60 1.80
C THR A 126 6.51 -7.71 0.28
N GLY A 127 5.83 -6.82 -0.44
CA GLY A 127 5.89 -6.81 -1.90
C GLY A 127 4.62 -6.42 -2.63
N TYR A 128 4.72 -6.50 -3.95
CA TYR A 128 3.62 -6.36 -4.89
C TYR A 128 3.22 -7.75 -5.38
N VAL A 129 1.99 -8.17 -5.07
CA VAL A 129 1.43 -9.47 -5.49
C VAL A 129 0.27 -9.21 -6.46
N ASN A 130 0.49 -9.42 -7.76
CA ASN A 130 -0.58 -9.15 -8.73
C ASN A 130 -1.76 -10.12 -8.59
N GLY A 131 -2.96 -9.64 -8.86
CA GLY A 131 -4.21 -10.39 -8.63
C GLY A 131 -4.72 -10.36 -7.18
N TYR A 132 -3.99 -9.71 -6.27
CA TYR A 132 -4.42 -9.47 -4.89
C TYR A 132 -4.42 -7.97 -4.60
N ASP A 133 -5.62 -7.39 -4.45
CA ASP A 133 -5.74 -6.07 -3.85
C ASP A 133 -5.57 -6.16 -2.31
N PRO A 134 -5.20 -5.06 -1.64
CA PRO A 134 -4.95 -5.07 -0.18
C PRO A 134 -6.15 -5.52 0.66
N VAL A 135 -7.39 -5.27 0.21
CA VAL A 135 -8.61 -5.65 0.93
C VAL A 135 -8.77 -7.16 0.88
N ARG A 136 -8.63 -7.76 -0.31
CA ARG A 136 -8.67 -9.22 -0.49
C ARG A 136 -7.59 -9.91 0.32
N ALA A 137 -6.34 -9.44 0.24
CA ALA A 137 -5.22 -10.05 0.96
C ALA A 137 -5.44 -10.04 2.49
N TYR A 138 -5.99 -8.95 3.03
CA TYR A 138 -6.33 -8.84 4.44
C TYR A 138 -7.47 -9.78 4.84
N ASN A 139 -8.56 -9.80 4.06
CA ASN A 139 -9.74 -10.63 4.36
C ASN A 139 -9.44 -12.13 4.28
N GLU A 140 -8.51 -12.54 3.43
CA GLU A 140 -8.01 -13.93 3.34
C GLU A 140 -6.94 -14.24 4.42
N GLY A 141 -6.55 -13.27 5.25
CA GLY A 141 -5.58 -13.43 6.33
C GLY A 141 -4.12 -13.54 5.87
N LEU A 142 -3.83 -13.12 4.63
CA LEU A 142 -2.49 -13.15 4.03
C LEU A 142 -1.64 -11.95 4.48
N THR A 143 -2.29 -10.83 4.81
CA THR A 143 -1.63 -9.64 5.35
C THR A 143 -2.20 -9.26 6.71
N ARG A 144 -1.43 -8.47 7.46
CA ARG A 144 -1.86 -7.83 8.69
C ARG A 144 -2.15 -6.35 8.45
N ASN A 145 -2.99 -5.78 9.31
CA ASN A 145 -3.17 -4.34 9.33
C ASN A 145 -1.94 -3.62 9.92
N ILE A 146 -1.86 -2.31 9.65
CA ILE A 146 -0.84 -1.41 10.17
C ILE A 146 -1.55 -0.20 10.76
N THR A 147 -1.23 0.16 12.01
CA THR A 147 -1.85 1.32 12.65
C THR A 147 -1.13 2.63 12.32
N LEU A 148 -1.85 3.74 12.37
CA LEU A 148 -1.28 5.08 12.21
C LEU A 148 -0.18 5.38 13.24
N ASP A 149 -0.33 4.85 14.45
CA ASP A 149 0.69 4.99 15.50
C ASP A 149 1.97 4.24 15.14
N GLN A 150 1.87 3.03 14.58
CA GLN A 150 3.04 2.31 14.06
C GLN A 150 3.70 3.08 12.92
N ILE A 151 2.92 3.66 12.01
CA ILE A 151 3.45 4.49 10.93
C ILE A 151 4.19 5.71 11.51
N ARG A 152 3.56 6.45 12.43
CA ARG A 152 4.15 7.64 13.06
C ARG A 152 5.44 7.34 13.83
N THR A 153 5.46 6.23 14.57
CA THR A 153 6.57 5.89 15.47
C THR A 153 7.71 5.15 14.78
N LYS A 154 7.40 4.26 13.83
CA LYS A 154 8.39 3.41 13.16
C LYS A 154 8.82 3.94 11.80
N LEU A 155 7.98 4.73 11.13
CA LEU A 155 8.22 5.29 9.80
C LEU A 155 7.99 6.81 9.78
N PRO A 156 8.67 7.59 10.64
CA PRO A 156 8.38 9.02 10.83
C PRO A 156 8.55 9.87 9.56
N GLU A 157 9.52 9.53 8.71
CA GLU A 157 9.71 10.21 7.43
C GLU A 157 8.55 9.95 6.46
N TYR A 158 8.05 8.71 6.41
CA TYR A 158 6.86 8.38 5.64
C TYR A 158 5.61 9.07 6.17
N TYR A 159 5.46 9.15 7.50
CA TYR A 159 4.36 9.89 8.11
C TYR A 159 4.37 11.38 7.71
N SER A 160 5.55 12.02 7.68
CA SER A 160 5.71 13.40 7.19
C SER A 160 5.28 13.55 5.72
N ILE A 161 5.54 12.55 4.87
CA ILE A 161 5.06 12.52 3.49
C ILE A 161 3.52 12.47 3.45
N LEU A 162 2.89 11.64 4.27
CA LEU A 162 1.42 11.59 4.36
C LEU A 162 0.83 12.92 4.86
N GLU A 163 1.47 13.58 5.83
CA GLU A 163 1.05 14.91 6.29
C GLU A 163 1.15 15.96 5.18
N SER A 164 2.17 15.88 4.33
CA SER A 164 2.32 16.77 3.17
C SER A 164 1.30 16.51 2.05
N ASN A 165 0.72 15.30 2.00
CA ASN A 165 -0.27 14.92 1.01
C ASN A 165 -1.46 14.17 1.66
N PRO A 166 -2.46 14.90 2.19
CA PRO A 166 -3.52 14.33 3.04
C PRO A 166 -4.34 13.21 2.40
N ILE A 167 -4.36 13.10 1.06
CA ILE A 167 -5.01 11.96 0.37
C ILE A 167 -4.36 10.62 0.76
N GLY A 168 -3.08 10.64 1.16
CA GLY A 168 -2.33 9.46 1.59
C GLY A 168 -2.96 8.75 2.79
N PHE A 169 -3.62 9.48 3.70
CA PHE A 169 -4.33 8.89 4.84
C PHE A 169 -5.68 8.24 4.47
N GLN A 170 -6.16 8.42 3.23
CA GLN A 170 -7.39 7.79 2.76
C GLN A 170 -7.10 6.49 2.01
N PHE A 171 -5.92 6.38 1.38
CA PHE A 171 -5.52 5.16 0.68
C PHE A 171 -5.26 4.03 1.67
N ASN A 172 -5.78 2.84 1.34
CA ASN A 172 -5.69 1.63 2.16
C ASN A 172 -6.29 1.74 3.57
N LEU A 173 -7.01 2.81 3.91
CA LEU A 173 -7.71 2.92 5.19
C LEU A 173 -8.77 1.82 5.30
N ILE A 174 -8.83 1.14 6.44
CA ILE A 174 -9.88 0.17 6.74
C ILE A 174 -11.12 0.94 7.17
N PRO A 175 -12.25 0.90 6.42
CA PRO A 175 -13.40 1.77 6.68
C PRO A 175 -14.02 1.58 8.08
N GLU A 176 -13.90 0.38 8.62
CA GLU A 176 -14.50 -0.04 9.88
C GLU A 176 -13.56 0.15 11.09
N GLU A 177 -12.27 0.40 10.85
CA GLU A 177 -11.24 0.54 11.87
C GLU A 177 -10.48 1.87 11.67
N PRO A 178 -10.89 2.94 12.38
CA PRO A 178 -10.20 4.22 12.30
C PRO A 178 -8.69 4.08 12.57
N ASP A 179 -7.89 4.89 11.89
CA ASP A 179 -6.43 4.94 12.02
C ASP A 179 -5.71 3.61 11.72
N THR A 180 -6.34 2.72 10.95
CA THR A 180 -5.81 1.41 10.62
C THR A 180 -5.86 1.18 9.12
N TYR A 181 -4.80 0.59 8.56
CA TYR A 181 -4.59 0.46 7.11
C TYR A 181 -4.34 -0.99 6.71
N TYR A 182 -4.82 -1.38 5.53
CA TYR A 182 -4.54 -2.69 4.90
C TYR A 182 -3.06 -2.86 4.52
N GLY A 183 -2.32 -1.76 4.38
CA GLY A 183 -0.90 -1.75 4.00
C GLY A 183 -0.34 -0.33 3.84
N ILE A 184 0.95 -0.25 3.51
CA ILE A 184 1.63 1.03 3.25
C ILE A 184 1.38 1.44 1.79
N SER A 185 0.96 2.68 1.60
CA SER A 185 0.68 3.24 0.27
C SER A 185 1.95 3.78 -0.38
N PHE A 186 2.13 3.55 -1.68
CA PHE A 186 3.19 4.21 -2.46
C PHE A 186 2.85 5.69 -2.64
N CYS A 187 3.73 6.57 -2.15
CA CYS A 187 3.64 8.01 -2.34
C CYS A 187 4.65 8.44 -3.40
N TYR A 188 4.23 8.51 -4.66
CA TYR A 188 5.10 9.02 -5.73
C TYR A 188 5.13 10.54 -5.71
N ALA A 189 6.26 11.13 -6.11
CA ALA A 189 6.32 12.56 -6.40
C ALA A 189 5.25 12.97 -7.43
N MET A 190 4.97 12.08 -8.39
CA MET A 190 3.93 12.24 -9.41
C MET A 190 2.51 12.30 -8.84
N ASN A 191 2.25 11.97 -7.57
CA ASN A 191 0.91 12.11 -6.98
C ASN A 191 0.45 13.59 -6.94
N ASN A 192 1.38 14.54 -7.03
CA ASN A 192 1.12 15.97 -7.07
C ASN A 192 1.24 16.56 -8.48
N TYR A 193 1.52 15.74 -9.50
CA TYR A 193 1.74 16.18 -10.87
C TYR A 193 0.90 15.34 -11.84
N TRP A 194 0.67 15.86 -13.04
CA TRP A 194 -0.04 15.11 -14.06
C TRP A 194 0.85 13.97 -14.58
N TYR A 195 0.31 12.74 -14.57
CA TYR A 195 1.02 11.55 -15.05
C TYR A 195 1.27 11.59 -16.56
N HIS A 196 0.41 12.28 -17.29
CA HIS A 196 0.53 12.55 -18.71
C HIS A 196 0.50 14.05 -18.95
N VAL A 197 1.43 14.52 -19.78
CA VAL A 197 1.47 15.88 -20.29
C VAL A 197 1.15 15.85 -21.78
N ASN A 198 0.33 16.78 -22.24
CA ASN A 198 0.10 16.95 -23.67
C ASN A 198 1.28 17.72 -24.26
N CYS A 199 1.79 17.24 -25.39
CA CYS A 199 2.83 17.92 -26.15
C CYS A 199 2.27 18.33 -27.51
N PHE A 200 2.62 19.52 -27.96
CA PHE A 200 2.33 20.00 -29.32
C PHE A 200 3.63 20.11 -30.10
N ARG A 201 3.53 19.98 -31.42
CA ARG A 201 4.56 20.45 -32.34
C ARG A 201 4.59 21.98 -32.29
N LEU A 202 5.63 22.54 -31.68
CA LEU A 202 5.72 23.98 -31.44
C LEU A 202 5.69 24.78 -32.75
N ASP A 203 6.38 24.29 -33.78
CA ASP A 203 6.38 24.87 -35.11
C ASP A 203 4.99 24.90 -35.75
N TRP A 204 4.22 23.82 -35.62
CA TRP A 204 2.85 23.78 -36.13
C TRP A 204 1.95 24.75 -35.39
N LEU A 205 2.10 24.81 -34.08
CA LEU A 205 1.35 25.69 -33.20
C LEU A 205 1.59 27.17 -33.55
N GLU A 206 2.84 27.56 -33.81
CA GLU A 206 3.20 28.89 -34.29
C GLU A 206 2.62 29.18 -35.67
N ASN A 207 2.66 28.21 -36.59
CA ASN A 207 2.11 28.36 -37.94
C ASN A 207 0.59 28.60 -37.96
N VAL A 208 -0.15 28.02 -37.01
CA VAL A 208 -1.60 28.26 -36.86
C VAL A 208 -1.93 29.46 -35.96
N GLY A 209 -0.91 30.22 -35.53
CA GLY A 209 -1.08 31.49 -34.82
C GLY A 209 -1.08 31.41 -33.29
N TYR A 210 -0.73 30.26 -32.70
CA TYR A 210 -0.71 30.04 -31.25
C TYR A 210 0.72 30.02 -30.67
N GLY A 211 1.49 31.08 -30.92
CA GLY A 211 2.83 31.23 -30.35
C GLY A 211 2.83 31.28 -28.81
N ILE A 212 3.88 30.75 -28.19
CA ILE A 212 4.08 30.72 -26.73
C ILE A 212 5.34 31.50 -26.36
N ASP A 213 5.22 32.48 -25.47
CA ASP A 213 6.35 33.36 -25.11
C ASP A 213 7.21 32.82 -23.95
N ASP A 214 6.67 31.96 -23.09
CA ASP A 214 7.31 31.49 -21.84
C ASP A 214 7.94 30.10 -21.97
N LEU A 215 8.77 29.91 -23.00
CA LEU A 215 9.41 28.63 -23.28
C LEU A 215 10.69 28.42 -22.46
N THR A 216 10.78 27.27 -21.79
CA THR A 216 11.98 26.78 -21.11
C THR A 216 12.50 25.52 -21.80
N GLU A 217 13.70 25.61 -22.38
CA GLU A 217 14.35 24.48 -23.07
C GLU A 217 14.75 23.36 -22.10
N VAL A 218 14.41 22.12 -22.44
CA VAL A 218 14.79 20.90 -21.72
C VAL A 218 15.45 19.93 -22.68
N LYS A 219 16.73 19.65 -22.43
CA LYS A 219 17.50 18.65 -23.18
C LYS A 219 17.20 17.26 -22.69
N LEU A 220 16.90 16.36 -23.62
CA LEU A 220 16.55 14.99 -23.32
C LEU A 220 17.78 14.09 -23.30
N SER A 221 17.86 13.23 -22.28
CA SER A 221 18.90 12.18 -22.19
C SER A 221 18.40 10.81 -22.63
N TYR A 222 17.08 10.62 -22.73
CA TYR A 222 16.46 9.37 -23.13
C TYR A 222 16.28 9.32 -24.65
N GLU A 223 17.00 8.42 -25.31
CA GLU A 223 17.12 8.34 -26.77
C GLU A 223 15.77 8.27 -27.49
N GLY A 224 14.85 7.42 -27.02
CA GLY A 224 13.55 7.24 -27.67
C GLY A 224 12.70 8.52 -27.70
N LEU A 225 12.75 9.30 -26.62
CA LEU A 225 12.04 10.59 -26.56
C LEU A 225 12.81 11.69 -27.30
N SER A 226 14.15 11.64 -27.27
CA SER A 226 15.02 12.57 -28.01
C SER A 226 14.72 12.52 -29.51
N GLN A 227 14.64 11.31 -30.08
CA GLN A 227 14.32 11.13 -31.50
C GLN A 227 12.93 11.66 -31.86
N ALA A 228 11.93 11.43 -31.00
CA ALA A 228 10.56 11.91 -31.24
C ALA A 228 10.40 13.42 -31.11
N ALA A 229 11.24 14.07 -30.28
CA ALA A 229 11.19 15.50 -29.99
C ALA A 229 12.29 16.30 -30.69
N GLU A 230 12.98 15.73 -31.68
CA GLU A 230 14.08 16.40 -32.40
C GLU A 230 15.13 17.01 -31.42
N ASP A 231 15.48 16.21 -30.41
CA ASP A 231 16.42 16.49 -29.32
C ASP A 231 16.02 17.56 -28.30
N THR A 232 14.89 18.24 -28.48
CA THR A 232 14.50 19.37 -27.63
C THR A 232 13.01 19.37 -27.27
N ILE A 233 12.71 19.48 -25.97
CA ILE A 233 11.36 19.79 -25.49
C ILE A 233 11.37 21.17 -24.84
N PHE A 234 10.31 21.94 -25.06
CA PHE A 234 10.08 23.18 -24.33
C PHE A 234 8.95 22.99 -23.30
N LEU A 235 9.17 23.49 -22.10
CA LEU A 235 8.14 23.58 -21.07
C LEU A 235 7.62 25.01 -21.00
N SER A 236 6.32 25.17 -20.78
CA SER A 236 5.64 26.46 -20.61
C SER A 236 4.54 26.31 -19.57
N ASN A 237 4.18 27.40 -18.90
CA ASN A 237 3.03 27.46 -18.00
C ASN A 237 1.78 28.00 -18.72
N HIS A 238 1.83 28.17 -20.04
CA HIS A 238 0.69 28.58 -20.84
C HIS A 238 -0.41 27.50 -20.81
N ILE A 239 -1.64 27.94 -20.56
CA ILE A 239 -2.81 27.06 -20.50
C ILE A 239 -3.78 27.53 -21.58
N PHE A 240 -3.95 26.70 -22.62
CA PHE A 240 -4.99 26.91 -23.62
C PHE A 240 -6.38 26.71 -23.01
N SER A 241 -7.30 27.59 -23.34
CA SER A 241 -8.72 27.38 -23.09
C SER A 241 -9.26 26.22 -23.94
N PHE A 242 -10.43 25.70 -23.57
CA PHE A 242 -11.07 24.61 -24.32
C PHE A 242 -11.38 24.98 -25.77
N ASP A 243 -11.77 26.24 -26.03
CA ASP A 243 -12.09 26.74 -27.36
C ASP A 243 -10.83 26.87 -28.22
N GLU A 244 -9.75 27.41 -27.65
CA GLU A 244 -8.43 27.47 -28.32
C GLU A 244 -7.91 26.07 -28.62
N PHE A 245 -8.00 25.14 -27.67
CA PHE A 245 -7.59 23.76 -27.91
C PHE A 245 -8.40 23.13 -29.06
N THR A 246 -9.72 23.37 -29.11
CA THR A 246 -10.58 22.85 -30.19
C THR A 246 -10.20 23.45 -31.54
N ASP A 247 -9.92 24.75 -31.59
CA ASP A 247 -9.50 25.43 -32.81
C ASP A 247 -8.10 24.98 -33.26
N ILE A 248 -7.14 24.80 -32.33
CA ILE A 248 -5.83 24.21 -32.62
C ILE A 248 -5.99 22.83 -33.26
N MET A 249 -6.83 21.96 -32.68
CA MET A 249 -7.04 20.61 -33.22
C MET A 249 -7.71 20.63 -34.61
N ARG A 250 -8.63 21.58 -34.85
CA ARG A 250 -9.21 21.82 -36.18
C ARG A 250 -8.13 22.27 -37.16
N ALA A 251 -7.36 23.29 -36.80
CA ALA A 251 -6.31 23.86 -37.66
C ALA A 251 -5.22 22.84 -37.99
N PHE A 252 -4.82 22.01 -37.03
CA PHE A 252 -3.88 20.90 -37.28
C PHE A 252 -4.41 19.86 -38.27
N THR A 253 -5.73 19.77 -38.41
CA THR A 253 -6.38 18.83 -39.33
C THR A 253 -6.68 19.45 -40.70
N GLU A 254 -7.06 20.71 -40.73
CA GLU A 254 -7.64 21.37 -41.92
C GLU A 254 -6.72 22.38 -42.59
N ASP A 255 -5.77 22.95 -41.86
CA ASP A 255 -5.01 24.13 -42.29
C ASP A 255 -3.55 23.81 -42.67
N ASP A 256 -3.19 22.51 -42.76
CA ASP A 256 -1.87 22.01 -43.23
C ASP A 256 -0.67 22.73 -42.56
N PRO A 257 -0.53 22.64 -41.23
CA PRO A 257 0.48 23.42 -40.51
C PRO A 257 1.92 23.03 -40.82
N ASP A 258 2.15 21.86 -41.43
CA ASP A 258 3.47 21.38 -41.83
C ASP A 258 3.74 21.53 -43.34
N GLY A 259 2.73 21.93 -44.10
CA GLY A 259 2.84 22.25 -45.51
C GLY A 259 3.06 21.02 -46.40
N ASN A 260 2.59 19.84 -45.97
CA ASN A 260 2.83 18.58 -46.66
C ASN A 260 1.70 18.14 -47.62
N GLY A 261 0.55 18.84 -47.59
CA GLY A 261 -0.56 18.72 -48.54
C GLY A 261 -1.44 17.48 -48.40
#